data_AF-A0A5N5SJB4-F1
#
_entry.id   AF-A0A5N5SJB4-F1
#
_cell.length_a   1.000
_cell.length_b   1.000
_cell.length_c   1.000
_cell.angle_alpha   90.00
_cell.angle_beta   90.00
_cell.angle_gamma   90.00
#
_symmetry.space_group_name_H-M   'P 1'
#
loop_
_entity.id
_entity.type
_entity.pdbx_description
1 polymer ?
#
loop_
_entity_poly.entity_id
_entity_poly.type
_entity_poly.pdbx_seq_one_letter_code
_entity_poly.pdbx_strand_id
1 'polypeptide(L)' 'MVRRKKTTVFIDAKETTSVRELKRILQGILKVEPENQRLSNETGLDVFADEKSLADYNLTGAVGTCTKPCNCRIVL' A
#
# COMPACT_ATOMS: atom_id res chain seq x y z
N MET A 1 6.56 0.71 -1.09
CA MET A 1 7.07 0.67 0.29
C MET A 1 5.95 1.08 1.25
N VAL A 2 5.53 0.18 2.13
CA VAL A 2 4.49 0.45 3.13
C VAL A 2 5.16 0.72 4.48
N ARG A 3 4.95 1.90 5.08
CA ARG A 3 5.52 2.30 6.38
C ARG A 3 4.48 2.31 7.49
N ARG A 4 4.86 1.75 8.64
CA ARG A 4 4.13 1.77 9.91
C ARG A 4 5.06 2.01 11.08
N LYS A 5 5.01 3.19 11.72
CA LYS A 5 5.90 3.52 12.87
C LYS A 5 7.37 3.18 12.53
N LYS A 6 7.95 2.15 13.13
CA LYS A 6 9.32 1.67 12.87
C LYS A 6 9.41 0.52 11.85
N THR A 7 8.29 -0.04 11.41
CA THR A 7 8.23 -1.14 10.45
C THR A 7 8.09 -0.59 9.03
N THR A 8 8.93 -1.08 8.12
CA THR A 8 8.86 -0.78 6.69
C THR A 8 8.78 -2.09 5.93
N VAL A 9 7.77 -2.24 5.09
CA VAL A 9 7.55 -3.43 4.26
C VAL A 9 7.74 -3.05 2.80
N PHE A 10 8.64 -3.76 2.13
CA PHE A 10 8.81 -3.66 0.68
C PHE A 10 7.93 -4.73 0.04
N ILE A 11 6.99 -4.28 -0.78
CA ILE A 11 6.07 -5.13 -1.53
C ILE A 11 6.20 -4.70 -2.98
N ASP A 12 6.40 -5.68 -3.85
CA ASP A 12 6.28 -5.51 -5.28
C ASP A 12 4.83 -5.82 -5.67
N ALA A 13 4.17 -4.84 -6.29
CA ALA A 13 2.78 -4.96 -6.72
C ALA A 13 2.63 -4.34 -8.10
N LYS A 14 1.82 -4.97 -8.96
CA LYS A 14 1.49 -4.41 -10.27
C LYS A 14 0.49 -3.26 -10.10
N GLU A 15 0.49 -2.31 -11.02
CA GLU A 15 -0.48 -1.20 -11.04
C GLU A 15 -1.95 -1.67 -11.15
N THR A 16 -2.17 -2.87 -11.72
CA THR A 16 -3.48 -3.53 -11.83
C THR A 16 -3.93 -4.19 -10.54
N THR A 17 -3.05 -4.31 -9.54
CA THR A 17 -3.38 -4.96 -8.26
C THR A 17 -4.35 -4.07 -7.50
N SER A 18 -5.36 -4.68 -6.90
CA SER A 18 -6.33 -3.96 -6.06
C SER A 18 -5.74 -3.64 -4.68
N VAL A 19 -6.25 -2.59 -4.05
CA VAL A 19 -5.91 -2.26 -2.65
C VAL A 19 -6.24 -3.43 -1.72
N ARG A 20 -7.32 -4.17 -2.00
CA ARG A 20 -7.72 -5.35 -1.24
C ARG A 20 -6.68 -6.48 -1.27
N GLU A 21 -6.09 -6.74 -2.43
CA GLU A 21 -5.00 -7.74 -2.56
C GLU A 21 -3.74 -7.31 -1.81
N LEU A 22 -3.40 -6.03 -1.85
CA LEU A 22 -2.31 -5.46 -1.05
C LEU A 22 -2.53 -5.69 0.45
N LYS A 23 -3.75 -5.45 0.95
CA LYS A 23 -4.10 -5.70 2.35
C LYS A 23 -4.01 -7.18 2.73
N ARG A 24 -4.29 -8.11 1.81
CA ARG A 24 -4.08 -9.56 2.04
C ARG A 24 -2.61 -9.92 2.18
N ILE A 25 -1.75 -9.34 1.35
CA ILE A 25 -0.28 -9.52 1.48
C ILE A 25 0.18 -8.97 2.83
N LEU A 26 -0.30 -7.78 3.19
CA LEU A 26 0.00 -7.14 4.47
C LEU A 26 -0.56 -7.92 5.67
N GLN A 27 -1.71 -8.59 5.54
CA GLN A 27 -2.23 -9.49 6.58
C GLN A 27 -1.26 -10.64 6.85
N GLY A 28 -0.63 -11.20 5.82
CA GLY A 28 0.38 -12.25 5.99
C GLY A 28 1.56 -11.83 6.86
N ILE A 29 1.99 -10.57 6.71
CA ILE A 29 3.19 -9.99 7.34
C ILE A 29 2.87 -9.38 8.71
N LEU A 30 1.81 -8.56 8.79
CA LEU A 30 1.41 -7.83 10.00
C LEU A 30 0.51 -8.66 10.93
N LYS A 31 -0.07 -9.77 10.45
CA LYS A 31 -1.07 -10.59 11.16
C LYS A 31 -2.30 -9.81 11.60
N VAL A 32 -2.67 -8.78 10.83
CA VAL A 32 -3.84 -7.94 11.07
C VAL A 32 -4.83 -8.16 9.95
N GLU A 33 -6.11 -8.26 10.26
CA GLU A 33 -7.17 -8.42 9.25
C GLU A 33 -7.21 -7.25 8.27
N PRO A 34 -7.56 -7.48 7.00
CA PRO A 34 -7.59 -6.43 5.98
C PRO A 34 -8.58 -5.31 6.32
N GLU A 35 -9.66 -5.58 7.06
CA GLU A 35 -10.63 -4.56 7.48
C GLU A 35 -10.04 -3.57 8.49
N ASN A 36 -9.11 -4.04 9.33
CA ASN A 36 -8.38 -3.22 10.30
C ASN A 36 -7.13 -2.55 9.68
N GLN A 37 -6.93 -2.66 8.37
CA GLN A 37 -5.83 -2.03 7.66
C GLN A 37 -6.33 -0.87 6.80
N ARG A 38 -5.84 0.33 7.10
CA ARG A 38 -6.15 1.53 6.33
C ARG A 38 -4.89 2.04 5.66
N LEU A 39 -4.84 1.93 4.34
CA LEU A 39 -3.72 2.43 3.55
C LEU A 39 -3.98 3.89 3.17
N SER A 40 -2.94 4.70 3.23
CA SER A 40 -2.99 6.11 2.88
C SER A 40 -1.73 6.55 2.14
N ASN A 41 -1.82 7.70 1.49
CA ASN A 41 -0.64 8.44 1.02
C ASN A 41 0.29 8.83 2.19
N GLU A 42 1.51 9.25 1.86
CA GLU A 42 2.52 9.71 2.84
C GLU A 42 1.96 10.78 3.78
N THR A 43 1.17 11.71 3.23
CA THR A 43 0.54 12.84 3.93
C THR A 43 -0.68 12.42 4.76
N GLY A 44 -1.24 11.22 4.55
CA GLY A 44 -2.42 10.72 5.27
C GLY A 44 -3.76 11.37 4.86
N LEU A 45 -3.77 12.24 3.85
CA LEU A 45 -4.97 12.93 3.36
C LEU A 45 -5.86 12.02 2.51
N ASP A 46 -5.26 11.23 1.62
CA ASP A 46 -5.98 10.27 0.78
C ASP A 46 -5.92 8.88 1.39
N VAL A 47 -7.10 8.34 1.70
CA VAL A 47 -7.28 6.94 2.11
C VAL A 47 -7.61 6.11 0.88
N PHE A 48 -6.94 4.98 0.74
CA PHE A 48 -7.17 4.07 -0.37
C PHE A 48 -8.40 3.19 -0.13
N ALA A 49 -9.32 3.18 -1.10
CA ALA A 49 -10.52 2.35 -1.10
C ALA A 49 -10.21 0.97 -1.68
N ASP A 50 -10.80 -0.09 -1.11
CA ASP A 50 -10.53 -1.48 -1.47
C ASP A 50 -10.86 -1.83 -2.93
N GLU A 51 -11.84 -1.15 -3.51
CA GLU A 51 -12.31 -1.36 -4.89
C GLU A 51 -11.41 -0.69 -5.93
N LYS A 52 -10.56 0.26 -5.52
CA LYS A 52 -9.68 0.99 -6.44
C LYS A 52 -8.36 0.24 -6.65
N SER A 53 -7.82 0.44 -7.84
CA SER A 53 -6.51 -0.08 -8.22
C SER A 53 -5.38 0.84 -7.75
N LEU A 54 -4.14 0.35 -7.72
CA LEU A 54 -2.97 1.21 -7.49
C LEU A 54 -2.82 2.27 -8.60
N ALA A 55 -3.24 1.97 -9.82
CA ALA A 55 -3.21 2.91 -10.95
C ALA A 55 -4.05 4.17 -10.69
N ASP A 56 -5.23 4.05 -10.07
CA ASP A 56 -6.08 5.19 -9.69
C ASP A 56 -5.39 6.18 -8.74
N TYR A 57 -4.47 5.69 -7.93
CA TYR A 57 -3.72 6.49 -6.96
C TYR A 57 -2.38 7.00 -7.50
N ASN A 58 -2.15 6.89 -8.82
CA ASN A 58 -0.88 7.23 -9.48
C ASN A 58 0.31 6.43 -8.91
N LEU A 59 0.04 5.26 -8.33
CA LEU A 59 1.06 4.30 -7.88
C LEU A 59 1.42 3.37 -9.05
N THR A 60 1.80 3.97 -10.17
CA THR A 60 2.24 3.27 -11.39
C THR A 60 3.75 2.97 -11.32
N GLY A 61 4.20 1.96 -12.06
CA GLY A 61 5.62 1.53 -12.10
C GLY A 61 6.61 2.63 -12.51
N ALA A 62 6.13 3.76 -13.05
CA ALA A 62 6.92 4.96 -13.33
C ALA A 62 7.35 5.71 -12.06
N VAL A 63 6.58 5.63 -10.97
CA VAL A 63 6.88 6.26 -9.67
C VAL A 63 7.61 5.27 -8.75
N GLY A 64 7.41 3.97 -8.96
CA GLY A 64 7.99 2.86 -8.21
C GLY A 64 9.02 2.09 -9.02
N THR A 65 10.22 2.64 -9.24
CA THR A 65 11.31 1.90 -9.87
C THR A 65 12.06 1.06 -8.84
N CYS A 66 12.79 0.02 -9.28
CA CYS A 66 13.61 -0.83 -8.39
C CYS A 66 14.58 -0.01 -7.50
N THR A 67 14.94 1.21 -7.91
CA THR A 67 15.80 2.13 -7.17
C THR A 67 15.04 3.18 -6.35
N LYS A 68 13.74 3.41 -6.60
CA LYS A 68 12.88 4.36 -5.85
C LYS A 68 11.49 3.74 -5.61
N PRO A 69 11.25 3.16 -4.43
CA PRO A 69 9.93 2.63 -4.09
C PRO A 69 8.95 3.77 -3.74
N CYS A 70 7.69 3.67 -4.19
CA CYS A 70 6.61 4.57 -3.76
C CYS A 70 6.36 4.45 -2.24
N ASN A 71 6.16 5.56 -1.55
CA ASN A 71 5.84 5.58 -0.11
C ASN A 71 4.33 5.52 0.11
N CYS A 72 3.87 4.44 0.75
CA CYS A 72 2.52 4.31 1.28
C CYS A 72 2.59 4.19 2.80
N ARG A 73 1.64 4.80 3.51
CA ARG A 73 1.53 4.68 4.95
C ARG A 73 0.38 3.76 5.30
N ILE A 74 0.57 2.89 6.29
CA ILE A 74 -0.55 2.13 6.88
C ILE A 74 -0.91 2.71 8.24
N VAL A 75 -2.19 2.91 8.44
CA VAL A 75 -2.83 3.23 9.71
C VAL A 75 -3.68 2.03 10.07
N LEU A 76 -3.49 1.48 11.26
CA LEU A 76 -4.37 0.45 11.82
C LEU A 76 -5.32 1.12 12.78
#